data_AF-A0A967G2Y0-F1
#
_entry.id   AF-A0A967G2Y0-F1
#
_cell.length_a   1.000
_cell.length_b   1.000
_cell.length_c   1.000
_cell.angle_alpha   90.00
_cell.angle_beta   90.00
_cell.angle_gamma   90.00
#
_symmetry.space_group_name_H-M   'P 1'
#
loop_
_entity.id
_entity.type
_entity.pdbx_description
1 polymer ?
#
loop_
_entity_poly.entity_id
_entity_poly.type
_entity_poly.pdbx_seq_one_letter_code
_entity_poly.pdbx_strand_id
1 'polypeptide(L)'
;MVVIFCWLILPANAQDHIVMKGRLLAARYAGSGEEVPMTAVYCFASLAGSGTQAIGFRTWETHPAGWYYLPGGAGNYSIVFSNPAGFMRPIVLTNQFVKPGDVVDRKLSPLFDYGDFYEGAWDKKAATDYYQTFTAKGTSITQVGFKLATDGVDGAGPKGQNILISIHEKGRGTPDKWKQVGPAAVVLDVDCGGPKNYWWSGGWDSGQVPTEPGKTYAVHLKAETKGGSFQVFWRVDDDNRLDCYRIGKGGKAGWQGRKVCMAVGSDCDGLLIPYNKRVHKKFVEFAGFEKSWSQTYMAQGKSLASVILFAATSGVQPSIMKQRVKVGVRQGGPGGEIAGTEKIAIGNGNYTGDASWGVFGVSFSPGEVPIEPGKTYAVEFESIENYDTLHGFVNIKGQVSDDKPGFNPYRKVPPDDYKLGTAYRKCTDKQSFDLDMQIVEYRSDDRNSR
;
A
#
# COMPACT_ATOMS: atom_id res chain seq x y z
N MET A 1 -4.62 68.73 17.41
CA MET A 1 -3.68 67.82 16.74
C MET A 1 -4.30 66.43 16.79
N VAL A 2 -5.03 66.04 15.75
CA VAL A 2 -5.78 64.78 15.67
C VAL A 2 -4.93 63.80 14.88
N VAL A 3 -4.40 62.77 15.55
CA VAL A 3 -3.65 61.68 14.91
C VAL A 3 -4.67 60.73 14.30
N ILE A 4 -4.88 60.84 12.99
CA ILE A 4 -5.68 59.89 12.21
C ILE A 4 -4.83 58.62 12.06
N PHE A 5 -5.17 57.59 12.83
CA PHE A 5 -4.66 56.23 12.64
C PHE A 5 -5.30 55.66 11.38
N CYS A 6 -4.64 55.82 10.23
CA CYS A 6 -4.96 55.07 9.02
C CYS A 6 -4.64 53.59 9.27
N TRP A 7 -5.67 52.82 9.62
CA TRP A 7 -5.64 51.37 9.48
C TRP A 7 -5.48 51.04 8.00
N LEU A 8 -4.25 50.72 7.60
CA LEU A 8 -3.99 49.96 6.38
C LEU A 8 -4.70 48.61 6.52
N ILE A 9 -5.91 48.53 5.98
CA ILE A 9 -6.54 47.26 5.66
C ILE A 9 -5.69 46.65 4.55
N LEU A 10 -4.65 45.91 4.95
CA LEU A 10 -3.98 45.01 4.03
C LEU A 10 -5.07 44.09 3.46
N PRO A 11 -5.21 43.96 2.14
CA PRO A 11 -6.11 42.96 1.59
C PRO A 11 -5.72 41.64 2.23
N ALA A 12 -6.70 40.96 2.85
CA ALA A 12 -6.51 39.58 3.26
C ALA A 12 -6.04 38.85 2.00
N ASN A 13 -4.74 38.53 1.93
CA ASN A 13 -4.13 37.90 0.77
C ASN A 13 -4.99 36.67 0.47
N ALA A 14 -5.73 36.76 -0.63
CA ALA A 14 -6.50 35.65 -1.15
C ALA A 14 -5.54 34.47 -1.24
N GLN A 15 -5.93 33.43 -0.55
CA GLN A 15 -5.07 32.44 0.05
C GLN A 15 -4.16 31.78 -1.01
N ASP A 16 -2.89 31.55 -0.66
CA ASP A 16 -1.97 30.63 -1.36
C ASP A 16 -2.44 29.16 -1.35
N HIS A 17 -3.74 28.96 -1.11
CA HIS A 17 -4.38 27.68 -0.96
C HIS A 17 -4.66 27.07 -2.33
N ILE A 18 -4.26 25.81 -2.47
CA ILE A 18 -4.55 24.96 -3.61
C ILE A 18 -5.36 23.77 -3.15
N VAL A 19 -6.06 23.15 -4.10
CA VAL A 19 -6.79 21.91 -3.86
C VAL A 19 -6.43 20.89 -4.93
N MET A 20 -5.85 19.77 -4.51
CA MET A 20 -5.69 18.59 -5.36
C MET A 20 -6.74 17.55 -4.95
N LYS A 21 -7.68 17.24 -5.84
CA LYS A 21 -8.78 16.31 -5.57
C LYS A 21 -9.00 15.35 -6.73
N GLY A 22 -9.83 14.34 -6.52
CA GLY A 22 -10.15 13.42 -7.61
C GLY A 22 -10.70 12.09 -7.20
N ARG A 23 -10.56 11.10 -8.09
CA ARG A 23 -11.05 9.73 -7.93
C ARG A 23 -10.01 8.70 -8.35
N LEU A 24 -9.87 7.64 -7.57
CA LEU A 24 -9.12 6.44 -7.91
C LEU A 24 -10.11 5.38 -8.37
N LEU A 25 -10.09 5.09 -9.67
CA LEU A 25 -11.02 4.19 -10.33
C LEU A 25 -10.24 3.16 -11.15
N ALA A 26 -10.75 1.94 -11.23
CA ALA A 26 -10.28 0.95 -12.20
C ALA A 26 -11.45 0.54 -13.10
N ALA A 27 -11.19 0.22 -14.36
CA ALA A 27 -12.21 -0.42 -15.19
C ALA A 27 -12.63 -1.74 -14.52
N ARG A 28 -13.93 -2.04 -14.49
CA ARG A 28 -14.45 -3.25 -13.84
C ARG A 28 -13.88 -4.52 -14.44
N TYR A 29 -13.59 -4.52 -15.73
CA TYR A 29 -12.81 -5.53 -16.44
C TYR A 29 -12.27 -4.91 -17.72
N ALA A 30 -11.32 -5.57 -18.39
CA ALA A 30 -10.74 -5.07 -19.63
C ALA A 30 -11.81 -4.76 -20.68
N GLY A 31 -11.83 -3.52 -21.17
CA GLY A 31 -12.80 -3.04 -22.15
C GLY A 31 -14.16 -2.60 -21.59
N SER A 32 -14.41 -2.75 -20.28
CA SER A 32 -15.64 -2.25 -19.66
C SER A 32 -15.67 -0.72 -19.63
N GLY A 33 -16.84 -0.14 -19.89
CA GLY A 33 -17.12 1.27 -19.59
C GLY A 33 -17.52 1.50 -18.12
N GLU A 34 -17.79 0.42 -17.36
CA GLU A 34 -18.07 0.49 -15.93
C GLU A 34 -16.77 0.56 -15.14
N GLU A 35 -16.78 1.37 -14.08
CA GLU A 35 -15.63 1.58 -13.22
C GLU A 35 -15.93 1.22 -11.78
N VAL A 36 -14.90 0.73 -11.09
CA VAL A 36 -14.95 0.40 -9.68
C VAL A 36 -14.03 1.35 -8.89
N PRO A 37 -14.51 1.96 -7.80
CA PRO A 37 -13.68 2.81 -6.99
C PRO A 37 -12.70 2.00 -6.13
N MET A 38 -11.46 2.45 -6.02
CA MET A 38 -10.48 1.88 -5.11
C MET A 38 -10.77 2.35 -3.68
N THR A 39 -10.90 1.42 -2.72
CA THR A 39 -11.24 1.75 -1.34
C THR A 39 -10.02 1.72 -0.42
N ALA A 40 -10.14 2.41 0.73
CA ALA A 40 -9.13 2.44 1.80
C ALA A 40 -7.72 2.86 1.35
N VAL A 41 -7.64 3.81 0.42
CA VAL A 41 -6.36 4.33 -0.09
C VAL A 41 -5.81 5.42 0.83
N TYR A 42 -4.53 5.29 1.19
CA TYR A 42 -3.74 6.36 1.80
C TYR A 42 -3.13 7.21 0.70
N CYS A 43 -3.24 8.52 0.85
CA CYS A 43 -2.69 9.51 -0.06
C CYS A 43 -1.82 10.47 0.72
N PHE A 44 -0.58 10.68 0.26
CA PHE A 44 0.35 11.64 0.84
C PHE A 44 0.94 12.49 -0.27
N ALA A 45 0.86 13.81 -0.15
CA ALA A 45 1.52 14.74 -1.05
C ALA A 45 2.59 15.51 -0.29
N SER A 46 3.80 15.56 -0.85
CA SER A 46 4.96 16.21 -0.26
C SER A 46 5.53 17.23 -1.23
N LEU A 47 5.72 18.47 -0.77
CA LEU A 47 6.46 19.47 -1.53
C LEU A 47 7.90 18.99 -1.76
N ALA A 48 8.50 19.39 -2.87
CA ALA A 48 9.93 19.21 -3.09
C ALA A 48 10.74 20.04 -2.08
N GLY A 49 11.88 19.51 -1.63
CA GLY A 49 12.81 20.17 -0.72
C GLY A 49 12.78 19.65 0.72
N SER A 50 13.82 20.04 1.46
CA SER A 50 14.08 19.59 2.83
C SER A 50 13.13 20.19 3.85
N GLY A 51 12.79 19.41 4.87
CA GLY A 51 11.95 19.84 6.00
C GLY A 51 10.48 20.09 5.64
N THR A 52 10.07 19.78 4.41
CA THR A 52 8.69 19.97 3.97
C THR A 52 7.76 18.97 4.67
N GLN A 53 6.60 19.45 5.12
CA GLN A 53 5.57 18.61 5.74
C GLN A 53 4.61 18.08 4.68
N ALA A 54 4.41 16.76 4.68
CA ALA A 54 3.41 16.15 3.83
C ALA A 54 1.99 16.56 4.25
N ILE A 55 1.09 16.66 3.27
CA ILE A 55 -0.35 16.68 3.48
C ILE A 55 -0.89 15.27 3.22
N GLY A 56 -1.84 14.84 4.03
CA GLY A 56 -2.36 13.48 4.02
C GLY A 56 -3.87 13.44 3.80
N PHE A 57 -4.34 12.46 3.05
CA PHE A 57 -5.75 12.12 2.94
C PHE A 57 -5.94 10.61 2.96
N ARG A 58 -7.03 10.13 3.55
CA ARG A 58 -7.41 8.72 3.45
C ARG A 58 -8.90 8.61 3.23
N THR A 59 -9.28 7.74 2.30
CA THR A 59 -10.68 7.41 2.09
C THR A 59 -11.18 6.56 3.26
N TRP A 60 -12.19 7.06 3.97
CA TRP A 60 -12.93 6.32 5.00
C TRP A 60 -14.33 5.92 4.50
N GLU A 61 -15.00 5.00 5.20
CA GLU A 61 -16.32 4.45 4.80
C GLU A 61 -17.39 5.52 4.54
N THR A 62 -17.29 6.66 5.23
CA THR A 62 -18.23 7.78 5.10
C THR A 62 -17.95 8.69 3.91
N HIS A 63 -16.79 8.58 3.28
CA HIS A 63 -16.45 9.35 2.09
C HIS A 63 -16.89 8.59 0.84
N PRO A 64 -17.27 9.30 -0.24
CA PRO A 64 -17.62 8.61 -1.46
C PRO A 64 -16.40 7.82 -1.98
N ALA A 65 -16.60 6.54 -2.30
CA ALA A 65 -15.52 5.60 -2.56
C ALA A 65 -14.55 6.08 -3.67
N GLY A 66 -13.26 5.78 -3.52
CA GLY A 66 -12.21 6.19 -4.45
C GLY A 66 -11.86 7.67 -4.40
N TRP A 67 -12.55 8.50 -3.64
CA TRP A 67 -12.27 9.93 -3.60
C TRP A 67 -11.02 10.27 -2.79
N TYR A 68 -10.34 11.34 -3.20
CA TYR A 68 -9.30 11.99 -2.41
C TYR A 68 -9.40 13.52 -2.47
N TYR A 69 -8.88 14.17 -1.43
CA TYR A 69 -8.83 15.62 -1.30
C TYR A 69 -7.66 16.07 -0.45
N LEU A 70 -6.81 16.89 -1.04
CA LEU A 70 -5.56 17.37 -0.47
C LEU A 70 -5.53 18.91 -0.56
N PRO A 71 -5.91 19.61 0.53
CA PRO A 71 -5.69 21.04 0.64
C PRO A 71 -4.22 21.33 0.97
N GLY A 72 -3.63 22.34 0.35
CA GLY A 72 -2.22 22.66 0.55
C GLY A 72 -1.83 24.06 0.09
N GLY A 73 -0.52 24.33 0.08
CA GLY A 73 0.05 25.55 -0.52
C GLY A 73 0.49 25.34 -1.97
N ALA A 74 0.74 26.42 -2.71
CA ALA A 74 1.36 26.35 -4.04
C ALA A 74 2.76 25.69 -4.00
N GLY A 75 3.19 25.07 -5.11
CA GLY A 75 4.52 24.48 -5.24
C GLY A 75 4.57 23.28 -6.18
N ASN A 76 5.67 22.50 -6.06
CA ASN A 76 5.86 21.25 -6.79
C ASN A 76 5.69 20.06 -5.84
N TYR A 77 4.67 19.24 -6.06
CA TYR A 77 4.40 18.06 -5.26
C TYR A 77 4.87 16.78 -5.93
N SER A 78 5.37 15.86 -5.09
CA SER A 78 5.23 14.43 -5.32
C SER A 78 4.04 13.92 -4.52
N ILE A 79 3.29 12.97 -5.07
CA ILE A 79 2.07 12.42 -4.46
C ILE A 79 2.12 10.91 -4.58
N VAL A 80 1.93 10.22 -3.46
CA VAL A 80 1.80 8.76 -3.43
C VAL A 80 0.39 8.36 -3.02
N PHE A 81 -0.19 7.43 -3.76
CA PHE A 81 -1.39 6.70 -3.39
C PHE A 81 -1.01 5.25 -3.15
N SER A 82 -1.30 4.72 -1.97
CA SER A 82 -1.02 3.31 -1.67
C SER A 82 -2.04 2.75 -0.69
N ASN A 83 -2.20 1.43 -0.73
CA ASN A 83 -2.91 0.67 0.28
C ASN A 83 -2.05 -0.56 0.59
N PRO A 84 -0.96 -0.42 1.38
CA PRO A 84 -0.11 -1.57 1.68
C PRO A 84 -0.91 -2.66 2.41
N ALA A 85 -0.54 -3.92 2.20
CA ALA A 85 -1.40 -5.07 2.49
C ALA A 85 -2.78 -5.03 1.81
N GLY A 86 -2.90 -4.30 0.72
CA GLY A 86 -4.00 -4.37 -0.23
C GLY A 86 -3.51 -4.89 -1.58
N PHE A 87 -4.41 -4.88 -2.56
CA PHE A 87 -4.12 -5.33 -3.92
C PHE A 87 -3.84 -4.19 -4.89
N MET A 88 -3.73 -2.95 -4.42
CA MET A 88 -3.47 -1.80 -5.28
C MET A 88 -1.98 -1.47 -5.22
N ARG A 89 -1.30 -1.49 -6.38
CA ARG A 89 0.09 -1.03 -6.45
C ARG A 89 0.14 0.45 -6.10
N PRO A 90 1.25 0.93 -5.51
CA PRO A 90 1.43 2.34 -5.32
C PRO A 90 1.33 3.09 -6.66
N ILE A 91 0.62 4.22 -6.66
CA ILE A 91 0.69 5.20 -7.75
C ILE A 91 1.52 6.36 -7.21
N VAL A 92 2.57 6.74 -7.93
CA VAL A 92 3.37 7.91 -7.59
C VAL A 92 3.24 8.92 -8.72
N LEU A 93 2.73 10.10 -8.40
CA LEU A 93 2.68 11.25 -9.30
C LEU A 93 3.80 12.20 -8.92
N THR A 94 4.63 12.58 -9.88
CA THR A 94 5.75 13.50 -9.64
C THR A 94 5.52 14.79 -10.42
N ASN A 95 6.27 15.86 -10.10
CA ASN A 95 6.23 17.11 -10.88
C ASN A 95 4.83 17.73 -10.95
N GLN A 96 4.11 17.69 -9.83
CA GLN A 96 2.77 18.26 -9.72
C GLN A 96 2.87 19.74 -9.35
N PHE A 97 3.11 20.56 -10.36
CA PHE A 97 3.20 22.01 -10.21
C PHE A 97 1.81 22.63 -10.06
N VAL A 98 1.59 23.34 -8.96
CA VAL A 98 0.36 24.07 -8.65
C VAL A 98 0.68 25.48 -8.18
N LYS A 99 -0.16 26.44 -8.59
CA LYS A 99 -0.07 27.87 -8.28
C LYS A 99 -1.17 28.28 -7.29
N PRO A 100 -1.01 29.41 -6.57
CA PRO A 100 -2.05 29.91 -5.67
C PRO A 100 -3.44 29.94 -6.32
N GLY A 101 -4.45 29.37 -5.66
CA GLY A 101 -5.82 29.29 -6.15
C GLY A 101 -6.12 28.12 -7.10
N ASP A 102 -5.14 27.30 -7.48
CA ASP A 102 -5.37 26.16 -8.36
C ASP A 102 -6.30 25.11 -7.73
N VAL A 103 -7.20 24.57 -8.55
CA VAL A 103 -7.99 23.37 -8.26
C VAL A 103 -7.66 22.32 -9.31
N VAL A 104 -6.89 21.31 -8.91
CA VAL A 104 -6.51 20.18 -9.76
C VAL A 104 -7.45 19.02 -9.46
N ASP A 105 -8.25 18.62 -10.44
CA ASP A 105 -9.15 17.46 -10.35
C ASP A 105 -8.67 16.35 -11.29
N ARG A 106 -8.35 15.16 -10.73
CA ARG A 106 -7.84 14.04 -11.54
C ARG A 106 -8.52 12.72 -11.24
N LYS A 107 -8.73 11.98 -12.31
CA LYS A 107 -9.08 10.57 -12.27
C LYS A 107 -7.81 9.75 -12.48
N LEU A 108 -7.49 8.91 -11.50
CA LEU A 108 -6.31 8.05 -11.48
C LEU A 108 -6.74 6.59 -11.54
N SER A 109 -5.91 5.77 -12.17
CA SER A 109 -6.14 4.33 -12.24
C SER A 109 -4.84 3.56 -11.95
N PRO A 110 -4.85 2.58 -11.03
CA PRO A 110 -3.70 1.70 -10.84
C PRO A 110 -3.48 0.83 -12.08
N LEU A 111 -2.20 0.53 -12.36
CA LEU A 111 -1.83 -0.35 -13.46
C LEU A 111 -1.84 -1.81 -13.01
N PHE A 112 -2.48 -2.65 -13.82
CA PHE A 112 -2.55 -4.08 -13.61
C PHE A 112 -2.17 -4.85 -14.88
N ASP A 113 -1.50 -6.00 -14.68
CA ASP A 113 -1.26 -7.00 -15.72
C ASP A 113 -2.57 -7.72 -16.06
N TYR A 114 -3.39 -7.95 -15.02
CA TYR A 114 -4.75 -8.46 -15.10
C TYR A 114 -5.63 -7.75 -14.08
N GLY A 115 -6.83 -7.36 -14.47
CA GLY A 115 -7.82 -6.78 -13.58
C GLY A 115 -9.23 -7.17 -14.03
N ASP A 116 -9.90 -7.96 -13.21
CA ASP A 116 -11.34 -8.22 -13.31
C ASP A 116 -11.92 -8.08 -11.90
N PHE A 117 -12.90 -7.20 -11.75
CA PHE A 117 -13.55 -6.79 -10.52
C PHE A 117 -15.04 -7.13 -10.57
N TYR A 118 -15.44 -8.07 -11.44
CA TYR A 118 -16.82 -8.50 -11.57
C TYR A 118 -17.24 -9.42 -10.42
N GLU A 119 -18.30 -9.03 -9.72
CA GLU A 119 -18.83 -9.76 -8.55
C GLU A 119 -20.27 -10.27 -8.78
N GLY A 120 -20.79 -10.14 -10.00
CA GLY A 120 -22.19 -10.49 -10.32
C GLY A 120 -22.47 -11.99 -10.46
N ALA A 121 -21.43 -12.83 -10.48
CA ALA A 121 -21.55 -14.28 -10.51
C ALA A 121 -20.35 -14.93 -9.79
N TRP A 122 -20.53 -16.18 -9.36
CA TRP A 122 -19.50 -16.94 -8.66
C TRP A 122 -19.53 -18.41 -9.04
N ASP A 123 -18.46 -19.11 -8.67
CA ASP A 123 -18.40 -20.56 -8.81
C ASP A 123 -19.31 -21.23 -7.79
N LYS A 124 -20.38 -21.88 -8.25
CA LYS A 124 -21.35 -22.58 -7.38
C LYS A 124 -20.83 -23.92 -6.83
N LYS A 125 -19.63 -24.34 -7.21
CA LYS A 125 -19.01 -25.58 -6.73
C LYS A 125 -17.67 -25.23 -6.11
N ALA A 126 -17.46 -25.59 -4.85
CA ALA A 126 -16.15 -25.37 -4.23
C ALA A 126 -15.03 -26.11 -4.98
N ALA A 127 -13.89 -25.44 -5.11
CA ALA A 127 -12.68 -25.97 -5.73
C ALA A 127 -11.51 -25.93 -4.74
N THR A 128 -10.52 -26.79 -4.94
CA THR A 128 -9.28 -26.77 -4.16
C THR A 128 -8.27 -25.78 -4.75
N ASP A 129 -8.35 -25.55 -6.07
CA ASP A 129 -7.40 -24.74 -6.82
C ASP A 129 -8.08 -23.96 -7.95
N TYR A 130 -7.63 -22.72 -8.14
CA TYR A 130 -7.95 -21.89 -9.31
C TYR A 130 -6.66 -21.35 -9.92
N TYR A 131 -6.57 -21.36 -11.24
CA TYR A 131 -5.47 -20.83 -12.02
C TYR A 131 -6.01 -19.80 -13.00
N GLN A 132 -5.84 -18.51 -12.68
CA GLN A 132 -6.24 -17.43 -13.58
C GLN A 132 -5.05 -17.05 -14.45
N THR A 133 -5.18 -17.21 -15.77
CA THR A 133 -4.11 -16.84 -16.70
C THR A 133 -4.07 -15.32 -16.94
N PHE A 134 -2.88 -14.79 -17.16
CA PHE A 134 -2.62 -13.39 -17.50
C PHE A 134 -1.38 -13.24 -18.38
N THR A 135 -1.26 -12.10 -19.06
CA THR A 135 -0.05 -11.72 -19.78
C THR A 135 0.71 -10.70 -18.95
N ALA A 136 1.96 -11.01 -18.59
CA ALA A 136 2.78 -10.10 -17.81
C ALA A 136 3.08 -8.82 -18.60
N LYS A 137 3.03 -7.67 -17.94
CA LYS A 137 3.42 -6.36 -18.50
C LYS A 137 4.74 -5.87 -17.91
N GLY A 138 5.08 -6.36 -16.71
CA GLY A 138 6.31 -6.04 -16.01
C GLY A 138 7.31 -7.20 -15.96
N THR A 139 8.42 -6.91 -15.32
CA THR A 139 9.53 -7.82 -15.06
C THR A 139 9.44 -8.54 -13.71
N SER A 140 8.54 -8.08 -12.82
CA SER A 140 8.27 -8.74 -11.55
C SER A 140 6.84 -8.52 -11.09
N ILE A 141 6.17 -9.58 -10.66
CA ILE A 141 4.92 -9.46 -9.91
C ILE A 141 5.24 -9.02 -8.48
N THR A 142 4.46 -8.09 -7.94
CA THR A 142 4.64 -7.61 -6.55
C THR A 142 3.37 -7.73 -5.72
N GLN A 143 2.23 -7.98 -6.35
CA GLN A 143 0.97 -8.12 -5.65
C GLN A 143 -0.09 -8.84 -6.48
N VAL A 144 -0.91 -9.60 -5.77
CA VAL A 144 -2.14 -10.19 -6.27
C VAL A 144 -3.25 -9.87 -5.28
N GLY A 145 -4.37 -9.38 -5.79
CA GLY A 145 -5.63 -9.29 -5.07
C GLY A 145 -6.62 -10.29 -5.59
N PHE A 146 -7.47 -10.83 -4.73
CA PHE A 146 -8.58 -11.67 -5.14
C PHE A 146 -9.76 -11.50 -4.22
N LYS A 147 -10.95 -11.82 -4.74
CA LYS A 147 -12.17 -11.84 -3.97
C LYS A 147 -12.79 -13.23 -4.00
N LEU A 148 -12.99 -13.78 -2.81
CA LEU A 148 -13.71 -15.06 -2.67
C LEU A 148 -15.19 -14.80 -2.64
N ALA A 149 -15.95 -15.71 -3.24
CA ALA A 149 -17.37 -15.78 -3.03
C ALA A 149 -17.59 -16.66 -1.80
N THR A 150 -18.15 -16.07 -0.74
CA THR A 150 -18.55 -16.84 0.43
C THR A 150 -20.04 -17.12 0.36
N ASP A 151 -20.38 -18.37 0.63
CA ASP A 151 -21.77 -18.81 0.58
C ASP A 151 -22.44 -18.52 1.92
N GLY A 152 -22.92 -17.29 2.08
CA GLY A 152 -23.89 -16.98 3.14
C GLY A 152 -25.30 -17.49 2.82
N VAL A 153 -25.51 -18.22 1.72
CA VAL A 153 -26.82 -18.52 1.15
C VAL A 153 -27.19 -20.02 1.29
N ASP A 154 -26.25 -20.96 1.14
CA ASP A 154 -26.51 -22.42 1.22
C ASP A 154 -25.86 -23.12 2.45
N GLY A 155 -25.25 -22.38 3.37
CA GLY A 155 -24.74 -22.90 4.66
C GLY A 155 -23.31 -22.47 4.98
N ALA A 156 -22.84 -22.70 6.22
CA ALA A 156 -21.51 -22.28 6.66
C ALA A 156 -20.42 -22.86 5.75
N GLY A 157 -19.75 -21.99 4.98
CA GLY A 157 -18.54 -22.37 4.24
C GLY A 157 -17.41 -22.82 5.18
N PRO A 158 -16.27 -23.28 4.63
CA PRO A 158 -15.13 -23.62 5.47
C PRO A 158 -14.78 -22.42 6.35
N LYS A 159 -14.54 -22.69 7.65
CA LYS A 159 -14.00 -21.70 8.59
C LYS A 159 -12.76 -21.03 7.99
N GLY A 160 -12.33 -19.91 8.57
CA GLY A 160 -11.13 -19.20 8.12
C GLY A 160 -9.95 -20.15 7.88
N GLN A 161 -9.28 -19.99 6.73
CA GLN A 161 -8.14 -20.81 6.33
C GLN A 161 -7.09 -19.96 5.61
N ASN A 162 -5.86 -20.45 5.54
CA ASN A 162 -4.83 -19.78 4.76
C ASN A 162 -4.97 -20.11 3.28
N ILE A 163 -4.75 -19.11 2.42
CA ILE A 163 -4.65 -19.26 0.97
C ILE A 163 -3.23 -19.00 0.53
N LEU A 164 -2.68 -19.93 -0.25
CA LEU A 164 -1.41 -19.79 -0.93
C LEU A 164 -1.65 -19.16 -2.30
N ILE A 165 -0.83 -18.17 -2.65
CA ILE A 165 -0.77 -17.58 -3.98
C ILE A 165 0.60 -17.89 -4.59
N SER A 166 0.62 -18.49 -5.78
CA SER A 166 1.84 -18.69 -6.55
C SER A 166 1.65 -18.26 -8.00
N ILE A 167 2.75 -17.92 -8.68
CA ILE A 167 2.75 -17.58 -10.11
C ILE A 167 3.39 -18.71 -10.90
N HIS A 168 2.78 -19.11 -12.00
CA HIS A 168 3.22 -20.25 -12.82
C HIS A 168 3.47 -19.80 -14.27
N GLU A 169 4.67 -20.05 -14.79
CA GLU A 169 5.06 -19.72 -16.16
C GLU A 169 4.46 -20.71 -17.16
N LYS A 170 3.83 -20.20 -18.22
CA LYS A 170 3.23 -21.04 -19.26
C LYS A 170 4.25 -22.03 -19.85
N GLY A 171 3.97 -23.31 -19.67
CA GLY A 171 4.73 -24.42 -20.22
C GLY A 171 3.87 -25.35 -21.07
N ARG A 172 4.35 -26.59 -21.27
CA ARG A 172 3.57 -27.65 -21.90
C ARG A 172 2.43 -28.09 -20.98
N GLY A 173 1.26 -28.39 -21.56
CA GLY A 173 0.09 -28.87 -20.81
C GLY A 173 -0.72 -27.75 -20.15
N THR A 174 -1.47 -28.12 -19.12
CA THR A 174 -2.38 -27.24 -18.37
C THR A 174 -1.68 -26.52 -17.20
N PRO A 175 -2.26 -25.41 -16.69
CA PRO A 175 -1.64 -24.59 -15.64
C PRO A 175 -1.19 -25.34 -14.38
N ASP A 176 -1.87 -26.43 -14.00
CA ASP A 176 -1.50 -27.28 -12.87
C ASP A 176 -0.20 -28.09 -13.08
N LYS A 177 0.35 -28.06 -14.30
CA LYS A 177 1.65 -28.66 -14.68
C LYS A 177 2.72 -27.61 -14.97
N TRP A 178 2.34 -26.33 -14.98
CA TRP A 178 3.27 -25.25 -15.27
C TRP A 178 4.21 -25.01 -14.10
N LYS A 179 5.44 -24.58 -14.42
CA LYS A 179 6.50 -24.35 -13.44
C LYS A 179 6.16 -23.11 -12.61
N GLN A 180 6.20 -23.24 -11.28
CA GLN A 180 6.11 -22.08 -10.39
C GLN A 180 7.36 -21.19 -10.54
N VAL A 181 7.15 -19.87 -10.58
CA VAL A 181 8.20 -18.84 -10.54
C VAL A 181 8.11 -18.07 -9.23
N GLY A 182 9.25 -17.94 -8.55
CA GLY A 182 9.34 -17.30 -7.23
C GLY A 182 8.67 -18.08 -6.09
N PRO A 183 8.73 -17.56 -4.85
CA PRO A 183 8.09 -18.17 -3.69
C PRO A 183 6.57 -17.95 -3.71
N ALA A 184 5.82 -18.84 -3.06
CA ALA A 184 4.40 -18.61 -2.81
C ALA A 184 4.22 -17.55 -1.71
N ALA A 185 3.22 -16.68 -1.85
CA ALA A 185 2.76 -15.80 -0.79
C ALA A 185 1.66 -16.49 0.02
N VAL A 186 1.66 -16.28 1.34
CA VAL A 186 0.63 -16.81 2.25
C VAL A 186 -0.30 -15.68 2.66
N VAL A 187 -1.60 -15.87 2.45
CA VAL A 187 -2.65 -14.99 2.95
C VAL A 187 -3.33 -15.66 4.14
N LEU A 188 -3.22 -15.04 5.30
CA LEU A 188 -3.61 -15.62 6.58
C LEU A 188 -5.09 -15.43 6.90
N ASP A 189 -5.71 -16.46 7.48
CA ASP A 189 -7.09 -16.47 8.01
C ASP A 189 -8.11 -15.87 7.03
N VAL A 190 -8.01 -16.26 5.76
CA VAL A 190 -8.97 -15.86 4.73
C VAL A 190 -10.33 -16.43 5.09
N ASP A 191 -11.31 -15.54 5.21
CA ASP A 191 -12.69 -15.94 5.44
C ASP A 191 -13.25 -16.57 4.16
N CYS A 192 -13.50 -17.88 4.21
CA CYS A 192 -14.04 -18.66 3.11
C CYS A 192 -15.49 -19.10 3.34
N GLY A 193 -16.15 -18.63 4.41
CA GLY A 193 -17.50 -19.09 4.77
C GLY A 193 -18.38 -18.08 5.50
N GLY A 194 -17.86 -16.91 5.87
CA GLY A 194 -18.61 -15.85 6.53
C GLY A 194 -19.31 -14.91 5.56
N PRO A 195 -20.23 -14.05 6.03
CA PRO A 195 -21.04 -13.15 5.19
C PRO A 195 -20.23 -11.98 4.58
N LYS A 196 -18.91 -11.96 4.79
CA LYS A 196 -18.06 -10.81 4.50
C LYS A 196 -17.28 -11.02 3.21
N ASN A 197 -17.64 -10.24 2.20
CA ASN A 197 -17.01 -10.23 0.88
C ASN A 197 -15.87 -9.18 0.85
N TYR A 198 -14.73 -9.49 1.46
CA TYR A 198 -13.54 -8.63 1.43
C TYR A 198 -12.59 -8.98 0.28
N TRP A 199 -11.81 -7.98 -0.14
CA TRP A 199 -10.63 -8.21 -0.96
C TRP A 199 -9.49 -8.73 -0.08
N TRP A 200 -8.90 -9.84 -0.49
CA TRP A 200 -7.70 -10.40 0.08
C TRP A 200 -6.52 -10.12 -0.84
N SER A 201 -5.30 -10.10 -0.30
CA SER A 201 -4.12 -9.85 -1.11
C SER A 201 -2.88 -10.55 -0.58
N GLY A 202 -2.00 -10.93 -1.49
CA GLY A 202 -0.63 -11.33 -1.19
C GLY A 202 0.34 -10.48 -2.00
N GLY A 203 1.53 -10.27 -1.46
CA GLY A 203 2.56 -9.46 -2.10
C GLY A 203 3.92 -10.12 -2.11
N TRP A 204 4.82 -9.51 -2.88
CA TRP A 204 6.23 -9.85 -2.97
C TRP A 204 7.05 -8.57 -3.04
N ASP A 205 8.32 -8.66 -2.66
CA ASP A 205 9.30 -7.62 -2.99
C ASP A 205 9.62 -7.73 -4.49
N SER A 206 9.99 -6.59 -5.09
CA SER A 206 10.40 -6.58 -6.50
C SER A 206 11.59 -7.52 -6.73
N GLY A 207 11.52 -8.30 -7.82
CA GLY A 207 12.49 -9.33 -8.19
C GLY A 207 12.23 -10.73 -7.62
N GLN A 208 11.38 -10.89 -6.59
CA GLN A 208 11.11 -12.22 -6.00
C GLN A 208 10.29 -13.13 -6.91
N VAL A 209 9.39 -12.56 -7.72
CA VAL A 209 8.55 -13.28 -8.68
C VAL A 209 8.81 -12.73 -10.07
N PRO A 210 9.92 -13.15 -10.71
CA PRO A 210 10.33 -12.61 -12.00
C PRO A 210 9.36 -13.04 -13.10
N THR A 211 9.10 -12.11 -14.02
CA THR A 211 8.31 -12.32 -15.23
C THR A 211 8.99 -11.67 -16.42
N GLU A 212 8.51 -11.98 -17.61
CA GLU A 212 8.93 -11.33 -18.85
C GLU A 212 7.71 -10.67 -19.50
N PRO A 213 7.76 -9.37 -19.83
CA PRO A 213 6.67 -8.70 -20.52
C PRO A 213 6.25 -9.43 -21.80
N GLY A 214 4.94 -9.60 -22.00
CA GLY A 214 4.36 -10.30 -23.14
C GLY A 214 4.24 -11.82 -22.99
N LYS A 215 4.90 -12.45 -22.00
CA LYS A 215 4.71 -13.87 -21.70
C LYS A 215 3.44 -14.12 -20.87
N THR A 216 2.85 -15.30 -21.07
CA THR A 216 1.67 -15.76 -20.31
C THR A 216 2.09 -16.49 -19.04
N TYR A 217 1.39 -16.20 -17.96
CA TYR A 217 1.52 -16.84 -16.66
C TYR A 217 0.13 -17.21 -16.13
N ALA A 218 0.07 -17.95 -15.03
CA ALA A 218 -1.14 -18.13 -14.24
C ALA A 218 -0.90 -17.77 -12.77
N VAL A 219 -1.85 -17.05 -12.17
CA VAL A 219 -1.96 -16.96 -10.71
C VAL A 219 -2.68 -18.20 -10.22
N HIS A 220 -2.02 -18.96 -9.35
CA HIS A 220 -2.58 -20.12 -8.68
C HIS A 220 -3.03 -19.73 -7.27
N LEU A 221 -4.31 -19.88 -6.99
CA LEU A 221 -4.88 -19.82 -5.64
C LEU A 221 -5.13 -21.23 -5.14
N LYS A 222 -4.68 -21.53 -3.93
CA LYS A 222 -4.85 -22.85 -3.29
C LYS A 222 -5.04 -22.73 -1.79
N ALA A 223 -5.87 -23.58 -1.20
CA ALA A 223 -5.95 -23.71 0.25
C ALA A 223 -4.66 -24.36 0.78
N GLU A 224 -4.07 -23.78 1.84
CA GLU A 224 -2.87 -24.34 2.46
C GLU A 224 -3.17 -25.74 3.05
N THR A 225 -4.32 -25.88 3.72
CA THR A 225 -4.76 -27.14 4.29
C THR A 225 -5.17 -28.13 3.21
N LYS A 226 -4.64 -29.35 3.28
CA LYS A 226 -5.01 -30.44 2.35
C LYS A 226 -6.53 -30.68 2.37
N GLY A 227 -7.15 -30.61 1.19
CA GLY A 227 -8.60 -30.79 1.03
C GLY A 227 -9.43 -29.55 1.38
N GLY A 228 -8.79 -28.46 1.81
CA GLY A 228 -9.42 -27.14 1.90
C GLY A 228 -9.95 -26.72 0.52
N SER A 229 -11.10 -26.07 0.52
CA SER A 229 -11.77 -25.63 -0.70
C SER A 229 -12.37 -24.24 -0.51
N PHE A 230 -12.62 -23.54 -1.59
CA PHE A 230 -13.22 -22.22 -1.58
C PHE A 230 -13.90 -21.95 -2.93
N GLN A 231 -14.63 -20.84 -3.02
CA GLN A 231 -15.29 -20.37 -4.23
C GLN A 231 -14.81 -18.96 -4.55
N VAL A 232 -14.81 -18.61 -5.83
CA VAL A 232 -14.38 -17.29 -6.31
C VAL A 232 -15.52 -16.62 -7.07
N PHE A 233 -15.56 -15.29 -7.02
CA PHE A 233 -16.33 -14.52 -7.99
C PHE A 233 -15.68 -14.66 -9.37
N TRP A 234 -16.52 -14.73 -10.42
CA TRP A 234 -16.04 -14.86 -11.79
C TRP A 234 -17.04 -14.33 -12.83
N ARG A 235 -16.55 -14.08 -14.04
CA ARG A 235 -17.34 -13.64 -15.20
C ARG A 235 -17.24 -14.65 -16.33
N VAL A 236 -18.31 -14.84 -17.12
CA VAL A 236 -18.20 -15.53 -18.43
C VAL A 236 -17.38 -14.67 -19.38
N ASP A 237 -16.42 -15.28 -20.05
CA ASP A 237 -15.72 -14.60 -21.14
C ASP A 237 -15.72 -15.48 -22.39
N ASP A 238 -16.17 -14.90 -23.50
CA ASP A 238 -16.13 -15.55 -24.81
C ASP A 238 -14.69 -15.58 -25.35
N ASP A 239 -13.82 -14.70 -24.86
CA ASP A 239 -12.38 -14.73 -25.14
C ASP A 239 -11.63 -15.68 -24.18
N ASN A 240 -11.41 -16.90 -24.65
CA ASN A 240 -10.68 -17.94 -23.93
C ASN A 240 -9.15 -17.73 -23.88
N ARG A 241 -8.61 -16.61 -24.38
CA ARG A 241 -7.15 -16.35 -24.32
C ARG A 241 -6.61 -16.29 -22.90
N LEU A 242 -7.40 -15.74 -21.97
CA LEU A 242 -7.05 -15.57 -20.56
C LEU A 242 -8.07 -16.27 -19.64
N ASP A 243 -8.30 -17.56 -19.91
CA ASP A 243 -9.25 -18.38 -19.18
C ASP A 243 -8.73 -18.81 -17.78
N CYS A 244 -9.66 -19.22 -16.93
CA CYS A 244 -9.45 -19.86 -15.65
C CYS A 244 -9.43 -21.39 -15.80
N TYR A 245 -8.37 -22.01 -15.31
CA TYR A 245 -8.31 -23.45 -15.09
C TYR A 245 -8.61 -23.77 -13.63
N ARG A 246 -9.45 -24.77 -13.37
CA ARG A 246 -9.99 -25.05 -12.03
C ARG A 246 -9.79 -26.52 -11.67
N ILE A 247 -9.49 -26.83 -10.41
CA ILE A 247 -9.48 -28.20 -9.86
C ILE A 247 -10.54 -28.32 -8.77
N GLY A 248 -11.59 -29.11 -9.01
CA GLY A 248 -12.66 -29.33 -8.05
C GLY A 248 -12.24 -30.24 -6.89
N LYS A 249 -13.03 -30.24 -5.80
CA LYS A 249 -12.81 -31.10 -4.62
C LYS A 249 -12.67 -32.60 -4.95
N GLY A 250 -13.36 -33.09 -5.97
CA GLY A 250 -13.25 -34.46 -6.46
C GLY A 250 -12.08 -34.71 -7.43
N GLY A 251 -11.14 -33.77 -7.57
CA GLY A 251 -10.00 -33.86 -8.48
C GLY A 251 -10.32 -33.58 -9.95
N LYS A 252 -11.60 -33.39 -10.31
CA LYS A 252 -11.97 -33.02 -11.69
C LYS A 252 -11.42 -31.63 -12.03
N ALA A 253 -10.56 -31.59 -13.03
CA ALA A 253 -9.90 -30.37 -13.48
C ALA A 253 -10.31 -29.98 -14.91
N GLY A 254 -10.25 -28.68 -15.23
CA GLY A 254 -10.54 -28.20 -16.58
C GLY A 254 -10.63 -26.69 -16.72
N TRP A 255 -10.55 -26.24 -17.97
CA TRP A 255 -10.85 -24.87 -18.41
C TRP A 255 -12.33 -24.54 -18.20
N GLN A 256 -12.64 -23.29 -17.91
CA GLN A 256 -13.98 -22.89 -17.44
C GLN A 256 -14.70 -21.92 -18.39
N GLY A 257 -14.01 -21.26 -19.32
CA GLY A 257 -14.56 -20.13 -20.09
C GLY A 257 -14.92 -18.96 -19.17
N ARG A 258 -14.08 -18.70 -18.17
CA ARG A 258 -14.35 -17.76 -17.06
C ARG A 258 -13.11 -16.96 -16.69
N LYS A 259 -13.34 -15.75 -16.18
CA LYS A 259 -12.33 -14.87 -15.58
C LYS A 259 -12.61 -14.64 -14.10
N VAL A 260 -11.63 -14.89 -13.25
CA VAL A 260 -11.73 -14.74 -11.79
C VAL A 260 -11.67 -13.27 -11.39
N CYS A 261 -12.46 -12.87 -10.38
CA CYS A 261 -12.37 -11.57 -9.73
C CYS A 261 -11.03 -11.44 -9.00
N MET A 262 -10.07 -10.81 -9.66
CA MET A 262 -8.66 -10.78 -9.29
C MET A 262 -7.98 -9.58 -9.92
N ALA A 263 -6.96 -9.07 -9.23
CA ALA A 263 -6.04 -8.05 -9.71
C ALA A 263 -4.60 -8.56 -9.61
N VAL A 264 -3.80 -8.37 -10.65
CA VAL A 264 -2.38 -8.75 -10.69
C VAL A 264 -1.57 -7.50 -11.01
N GLY A 265 -0.72 -7.09 -10.08
CA GLY A 265 0.15 -5.92 -10.25
C GLY A 265 1.61 -6.31 -10.42
N SER A 266 2.25 -5.71 -11.41
CA SER A 266 3.69 -5.83 -11.68
C SER A 266 4.38 -4.47 -11.66
N ASP A 267 5.70 -4.47 -11.68
CA ASP A 267 6.56 -3.29 -11.85
C ASP A 267 6.50 -2.63 -13.26
N CYS A 268 5.44 -2.87 -14.04
CA CYS A 268 5.22 -2.24 -15.36
C CYS A 268 5.00 -0.72 -15.31
N ASP A 269 4.77 -0.16 -14.12
CA ASP A 269 4.66 1.26 -13.84
C ASP A 269 6.03 1.95 -13.67
N GLY A 270 7.14 1.20 -13.68
CA GLY A 270 8.49 1.73 -13.45
C GLY A 270 8.84 1.92 -11.98
N LEU A 271 7.94 1.57 -11.06
CA LEU A 271 8.19 1.59 -9.62
C LEU A 271 8.68 0.23 -9.13
N LEU A 272 9.64 0.26 -8.21
CA LEU A 272 10.14 -0.90 -7.50
C LEU A 272 9.68 -0.85 -6.04
N ILE A 273 9.44 -2.02 -5.46
CA ILE A 273 9.05 -2.19 -4.07
C ILE A 273 10.06 -3.16 -3.43
N PRO A 274 11.25 -2.70 -3.04
CA PRO A 274 12.30 -3.55 -2.48
C PRO A 274 11.97 -4.07 -1.08
N TYR A 275 11.02 -3.42 -0.40
CA TYR A 275 10.53 -3.79 0.93
C TYR A 275 9.02 -3.58 0.95
N ASN A 276 8.26 -4.66 0.89
CA ASN A 276 6.82 -4.63 0.78
C ASN A 276 6.13 -5.13 2.05
N LYS A 277 4.92 -4.64 2.32
CA LYS A 277 3.99 -5.26 3.29
C LYS A 277 3.20 -6.35 2.56
N ARG A 278 3.63 -7.60 2.68
CA ARG A 278 3.18 -8.70 1.81
C ARG A 278 1.96 -9.45 2.33
N VAL A 279 1.77 -9.48 3.66
CA VAL A 279 0.66 -10.21 4.30
C VAL A 279 -0.54 -9.29 4.54
N HIS A 280 -1.74 -9.75 4.18
CA HIS A 280 -3.03 -9.08 4.40
C HIS A 280 -3.46 -9.09 5.89
N LYS A 281 -2.60 -8.62 6.78
CA LYS A 281 -2.90 -8.40 8.20
C LYS A 281 -2.42 -7.01 8.57
N LYS A 282 -3.36 -6.13 8.88
CA LYS A 282 -3.07 -4.76 9.32
C LYS A 282 -3.11 -4.73 10.85
N PHE A 283 -2.19 -3.98 11.46
CA PHE A 283 -2.25 -3.60 12.88
C PHE A 283 -2.25 -4.80 13.86
N VAL A 284 -1.17 -5.59 13.89
CA VAL A 284 -1.08 -6.79 14.74
C VAL A 284 -0.30 -6.52 16.03
N GLU A 285 1.03 -6.66 16.02
CA GLU A 285 1.86 -6.53 17.22
C GLU A 285 2.69 -5.25 17.17
N PHE A 286 2.79 -4.54 18.30
CA PHE A 286 3.62 -3.35 18.43
C PHE A 286 5.11 -3.69 18.59
N ALA A 287 5.95 -2.92 17.92
CA ALA A 287 7.40 -2.92 18.13
C ALA A 287 7.80 -2.26 19.47
N GLY A 288 6.95 -1.37 19.99
CA GLY A 288 7.14 -0.65 21.26
C GLY A 288 7.18 0.86 21.06
N PHE A 289 6.96 1.61 22.15
CA PHE A 289 6.91 3.07 22.10
C PHE A 289 8.33 3.64 22.19
N GLU A 290 8.68 4.49 21.23
CA GLU A 290 9.96 5.19 21.22
C GLU A 290 9.86 6.50 20.45
N LYS A 291 10.76 7.44 20.73
CA LYS A 291 10.89 8.68 19.95
C LYS A 291 11.35 8.41 18.52
N SER A 292 12.25 7.44 18.34
CA SER A 292 12.84 7.12 17.04
C SER A 292 12.96 5.61 16.77
N TRP A 293 12.81 5.28 15.49
CA TRP A 293 12.88 3.94 14.94
C TRP A 293 13.55 3.99 13.57
N SER A 294 14.22 2.90 13.19
CA SER A 294 14.68 2.74 11.81
C SER A 294 14.57 1.31 11.32
N GLN A 295 14.53 1.17 9.99
CA GLN A 295 14.55 -0.12 9.30
C GLN A 295 15.62 -0.06 8.21
N THR A 296 16.57 -0.99 8.23
CA THR A 296 17.47 -1.16 7.09
C THR A 296 16.83 -1.98 5.99
N TYR A 297 17.22 -1.70 4.75
CA TYR A 297 16.80 -2.46 3.58
C TYR A 297 17.85 -2.37 2.46
N MET A 298 17.75 -3.23 1.46
CA MET A 298 18.62 -3.20 0.28
C MET A 298 17.90 -2.51 -0.88
N ALA A 299 18.46 -1.42 -1.37
CA ALA A 299 17.90 -0.66 -2.49
C ALA A 299 17.96 -1.48 -3.80
N GLN A 300 16.98 -1.25 -4.68
CA GLN A 300 16.91 -1.86 -6.01
C GLN A 300 16.79 -0.83 -7.14
N GLY A 301 16.23 0.35 -6.82
CA GLY A 301 16.11 1.50 -7.71
C GLY A 301 17.23 2.51 -7.52
N LYS A 302 17.04 3.69 -8.13
CA LYS A 302 18.03 4.77 -8.14
C LYS A 302 17.65 5.99 -7.30
N SER A 303 16.37 6.10 -6.96
CA SER A 303 15.86 7.13 -6.07
C SER A 303 14.71 6.59 -5.26
N LEU A 304 14.61 6.99 -3.99
CA LEU A 304 13.42 6.71 -3.18
C LEU A 304 12.23 7.50 -3.73
N ALA A 305 11.06 6.88 -3.77
CA ALA A 305 9.81 7.47 -4.22
C ALA A 305 8.84 7.71 -3.07
N SER A 306 8.73 6.76 -2.14
CA SER A 306 7.84 6.87 -0.99
C SER A 306 8.22 5.89 0.11
N VAL A 307 7.87 6.26 1.35
CA VAL A 307 7.87 5.34 2.47
C VAL A 307 6.57 5.48 3.26
N ILE A 308 6.00 4.34 3.64
CA ILE A 308 4.77 4.25 4.43
C ILE A 308 4.98 3.27 5.58
N LEU A 309 4.96 3.76 6.82
CA LEU A 309 5.16 2.97 8.04
C LEU A 309 3.85 2.79 8.80
N PHE A 310 3.47 1.56 9.13
CA PHE A 310 2.34 1.28 10.00
C PHE A 310 2.71 1.61 11.44
N ALA A 311 1.89 2.44 12.09
CA ALA A 311 2.12 2.85 13.46
C ALA A 311 0.80 3.14 14.20
N ALA A 312 0.91 3.27 15.50
CA ALA A 312 -0.15 3.69 16.39
C ALA A 312 0.35 4.64 17.48
N THR A 313 -0.60 5.29 18.10
CA THR A 313 -0.42 6.13 19.27
C THR A 313 -1.37 5.65 20.37
N SER A 314 -0.90 5.68 21.61
CA SER A 314 -1.68 5.30 22.79
C SER A 314 -2.68 6.39 23.17
N GLY A 315 -3.57 6.10 24.11
CA GLY A 315 -4.55 7.07 24.61
C GLY A 315 -3.96 8.32 25.25
N VAL A 316 -2.73 8.26 25.78
CA VAL A 316 -2.01 9.42 26.34
C VAL A 316 -1.25 10.22 25.28
N GLN A 317 -1.53 10.00 24.00
CA GLN A 317 -0.89 10.70 22.89
C GLN A 317 -1.96 11.22 21.94
N PRO A 318 -1.72 12.35 21.24
CA PRO A 318 -2.60 12.77 20.17
C PRO A 318 -2.82 11.64 19.15
N SER A 319 -3.97 11.65 18.48
CA SER A 319 -4.24 10.75 17.36
C SER A 319 -3.10 10.80 16.33
N ILE A 320 -2.81 9.68 15.67
CA ILE A 320 -1.77 9.60 14.64
C ILE A 320 -1.96 10.69 13.56
N MET A 321 -3.19 11.09 13.26
CA MET A 321 -3.49 12.18 12.31
C MET A 321 -2.96 13.55 12.72
N LYS A 322 -2.64 13.74 14.00
CA LYS A 322 -2.05 14.96 14.55
C LYS A 322 -0.56 14.83 14.83
N GLN A 323 0.02 13.66 14.60
CA GLN A 323 1.44 13.41 14.82
C GLN A 323 2.24 13.52 13.53
N ARG A 324 3.50 13.91 13.69
CA ARG A 324 4.47 14.09 12.62
C ARG A 324 5.78 13.40 12.99
N VAL A 325 6.43 12.86 11.97
CA VAL A 325 7.77 12.26 12.11
C VAL A 325 8.68 12.79 11.02
N LYS A 326 9.90 13.20 11.39
CA LYS A 326 10.96 13.45 10.43
C LYS A 326 11.42 12.12 9.86
N VAL A 327 11.51 12.04 8.55
CA VAL A 327 11.97 10.88 7.79
C VAL A 327 13.26 11.23 7.10
N GLY A 328 14.31 10.46 7.41
CA GLY A 328 15.62 10.55 6.79
C GLY A 328 16.06 9.19 6.27
N VAL A 329 16.87 9.18 5.22
CA VAL A 329 17.46 7.95 4.69
C VAL A 329 18.96 8.02 4.90
N ARG A 330 19.55 6.99 5.49
CA ARG A 330 20.99 6.93 5.80
C ARG A 330 21.69 5.82 5.05
N GLN A 331 22.89 6.11 4.56
CA GLN A 331 23.73 5.14 3.86
C GLN A 331 24.32 4.11 4.84
N GLY A 332 24.30 2.84 4.47
CA GLY A 332 24.97 1.75 5.21
C GLY A 332 24.27 1.30 6.51
N GLY A 333 23.40 2.13 7.10
CA GLY A 333 22.67 1.79 8.32
C GLY A 333 22.28 3.01 9.15
N PRO A 334 21.70 2.78 10.35
CA PRO A 334 21.41 3.84 11.29
C PRO A 334 22.68 4.62 11.66
N GLY A 335 22.56 5.94 11.79
CA GLY A 335 23.70 6.83 12.06
C GLY A 335 24.67 7.06 10.88
N GLY A 336 24.47 6.43 9.72
CA GLY A 336 25.21 6.74 8.50
C GLY A 336 24.93 8.13 7.93
N GLU A 337 25.61 8.51 6.86
CA GLU A 337 25.38 9.79 6.19
C GLU A 337 23.97 9.86 5.59
N ILE A 338 23.34 11.04 5.64
CA ILE A 338 22.03 11.25 5.04
C ILE A 338 22.15 11.19 3.51
N ALA A 339 21.36 10.33 2.88
CA ALA A 339 21.21 10.22 1.45
C ALA A 339 20.15 11.22 0.95
N GLY A 340 20.56 12.45 0.64
CA GLY A 340 19.69 13.47 0.06
C GLY A 340 18.84 14.21 1.08
N THR A 341 17.53 14.27 0.84
CA THR A 341 16.62 15.22 1.49
C THR A 341 15.82 14.57 2.62
N GLU A 342 15.79 15.18 3.80
CA GLU A 342 14.89 14.81 4.90
C GLU A 342 13.53 15.50 4.74
N LYS A 343 12.44 14.81 5.08
CA LYS A 343 11.08 15.37 5.01
C LYS A 343 10.28 15.04 6.26
N ILE A 344 9.16 15.72 6.47
CA ILE A 344 8.24 15.43 7.57
C ILE A 344 7.07 14.62 7.02
N ALA A 345 6.97 13.36 7.44
CA ALA A 345 5.81 12.52 7.21
C ALA A 345 4.69 12.91 8.17
N ILE A 346 3.45 12.85 7.68
CA ILE A 346 2.25 13.07 8.48
C ILE A 346 1.55 11.74 8.74
N GLY A 347 0.96 11.61 9.91
CA GLY A 347 0.17 10.44 10.24
C GLY A 347 -1.21 10.49 9.61
N ASN A 348 -1.74 9.32 9.28
CA ASN A 348 -3.05 9.16 8.67
C ASN A 348 -3.66 7.83 9.12
N GLY A 349 -4.82 7.87 9.78
CA GLY A 349 -5.31 6.71 10.51
C GLY A 349 -6.73 6.82 11.02
N ASN A 350 -7.09 5.84 11.84
CA ASN A 350 -8.33 5.81 12.61
C ASN A 350 -8.07 6.30 14.03
N TYR A 351 -9.11 6.85 14.65
CA TYR A 351 -9.11 7.24 16.04
C TYR A 351 -10.40 6.77 16.71
N THR A 352 -10.28 5.98 17.77
CA THR A 352 -11.43 5.51 18.56
C THR A 352 -11.73 6.38 19.77
N GLY A 353 -11.00 7.49 19.95
CA GLY A 353 -11.11 8.36 21.11
C GLY A 353 -10.06 8.08 22.20
N ASP A 354 -9.51 6.87 22.23
CA ASP A 354 -8.56 6.39 23.24
C ASP A 354 -7.35 5.65 22.67
N ALA A 355 -7.35 5.38 21.36
CA ALA A 355 -6.21 4.86 20.64
C ALA A 355 -6.32 5.32 19.18
N SER A 356 -5.17 5.40 18.51
CA SER A 356 -5.14 5.73 17.10
C SER A 356 -4.17 4.81 16.38
N TRP A 357 -4.58 4.27 15.23
CA TRP A 357 -3.74 3.42 14.40
C TRP A 357 -3.86 3.81 12.95
N GLY A 358 -2.77 3.68 12.21
CA GLY A 358 -2.70 4.13 10.83
C GLY A 358 -1.29 4.01 10.30
N VAL A 359 -0.90 4.99 9.51
CA VAL A 359 0.43 5.03 8.90
C VAL A 359 1.02 6.43 8.99
N PHE A 360 2.34 6.51 9.05
CA PHE A 360 3.09 7.69 8.64
C PHE A 360 3.50 7.51 7.18
N GLY A 361 3.29 8.54 6.35
CA GLY A 361 3.64 8.48 4.93
C GLY A 361 4.28 9.76 4.42
N VAL A 362 5.21 9.60 3.49
CA VAL A 362 5.90 10.69 2.80
C VAL A 362 6.28 10.26 1.38
N SER A 363 6.36 11.23 0.47
CA SER A 363 6.78 11.01 -0.92
C SER A 363 7.95 11.91 -1.30
N PHE A 364 8.75 11.42 -2.24
CA PHE A 364 9.96 12.06 -2.73
C PHE A 364 9.92 12.13 -4.25
N SER A 365 10.38 13.24 -4.79
CA SER A 365 10.57 13.45 -6.22
C SER A 365 11.84 12.71 -6.65
N PRO A 366 11.93 12.29 -7.92
CA PRO A 366 13.13 11.63 -8.43
C PRO A 366 14.39 12.47 -8.18
N GLY A 367 15.37 11.86 -7.52
CA GLY A 367 16.66 12.47 -7.17
C GLY A 367 16.68 13.23 -5.84
N GLU A 368 15.56 13.39 -5.11
CA GLU A 368 15.60 14.01 -3.78
C GLU A 368 16.34 13.14 -2.75
N VAL A 369 16.25 11.82 -2.91
CA VAL A 369 16.91 10.81 -2.09
C VAL A 369 17.56 9.80 -3.05
N PRO A 370 18.75 10.12 -3.57
CA PRO A 370 19.47 9.24 -4.48
C PRO A 370 19.97 8.00 -3.72
N ILE A 371 19.85 6.85 -4.35
CA ILE A 371 20.23 5.56 -3.79
C ILE A 371 20.85 4.68 -4.88
N GLU A 372 21.65 3.70 -4.46
CA GLU A 372 22.33 2.79 -5.38
C GLU A 372 21.78 1.36 -5.25
N PRO A 373 21.38 0.72 -6.37
CA PRO A 373 20.96 -0.67 -6.35
C PRO A 373 22.00 -1.58 -5.70
N GLY A 374 21.56 -2.48 -4.82
CA GLY A 374 22.40 -3.43 -4.10
C GLY A 374 23.10 -2.86 -2.85
N LYS A 375 22.97 -1.56 -2.57
CA LYS A 375 23.47 -0.96 -1.33
C LYS A 375 22.41 -0.99 -0.22
N THR A 376 22.88 -1.05 1.02
CA THR A 376 22.03 -1.00 2.20
C THR A 376 21.79 0.44 2.63
N TYR A 377 20.54 0.77 2.94
CA TYR A 377 20.14 2.04 3.53
C TYR A 377 19.28 1.81 4.76
N ALA A 378 19.24 2.78 5.69
CA ALA A 378 18.29 2.83 6.78
C ALA A 378 17.27 3.94 6.55
N VAL A 379 15.97 3.63 6.62
CA VAL A 379 14.95 4.67 6.76
C VAL A 379 14.74 4.93 8.24
N GLU A 380 15.03 6.15 8.68
CA GLU A 380 14.84 6.60 10.05
C GLU A 380 13.57 7.44 10.18
N PHE A 381 12.85 7.22 11.27
CA PHE A 381 11.67 7.97 11.67
C PHE A 381 11.92 8.52 13.07
N GLU A 382 11.79 9.83 13.23
CA GLU A 382 11.94 10.51 14.52
C GLU A 382 10.71 11.38 14.77
N SER A 383 10.00 11.17 15.88
CA SER A 383 8.93 12.07 16.30
C SER A 383 9.49 13.47 16.51
N ILE A 384 8.87 14.46 15.86
CA ILE A 384 9.19 15.89 16.04
C ILE A 384 8.29 16.56 17.07
N GLU A 385 7.37 15.80 17.67
CA GLU A 385 6.55 16.30 18.75
C GLU A 385 7.43 16.59 19.98
N ASN A 386 6.95 17.47 20.82
CA ASN A 386 7.62 17.99 22.01
C ASN A 386 6.58 18.42 23.05
N TYR A 387 7.05 18.97 24.18
CA TYR A 387 6.18 19.46 25.24
C TYR A 387 5.08 20.39 24.71
N ASP A 388 5.39 21.41 23.92
CA ASP A 388 4.41 22.40 23.46
C ASP A 388 3.31 21.80 22.58
N THR A 389 3.64 20.75 21.82
CA THR A 389 2.68 20.07 20.93
C THR A 389 1.83 19.01 21.63
N LEU A 390 2.30 18.49 22.76
CA LEU A 390 1.69 17.37 23.48
C LEU A 390 0.96 17.84 24.75
N HIS A 391 1.50 18.85 25.41
CA HIS A 391 1.02 19.32 26.70
C HIS A 391 -0.41 19.84 26.62
N GLY A 392 -1.20 19.46 27.63
CA GLY A 392 -2.62 19.81 27.69
C GLY A 392 -3.51 18.99 26.75
N PHE A 393 -2.97 18.06 25.95
CA PHE A 393 -3.82 17.09 25.26
C PHE A 393 -4.51 16.18 26.27
N VAL A 394 -5.83 16.06 26.13
CA VAL A 394 -6.67 15.16 26.91
C VAL A 394 -7.53 14.36 25.95
N ASN A 395 -7.51 13.03 26.08
CA ASN A 395 -8.31 12.16 25.22
C ASN A 395 -9.79 12.08 25.67
N ILE A 396 -10.63 11.33 24.94
CA ILE A 396 -12.06 11.23 25.26
C ILE A 396 -12.35 10.59 26.63
N LYS A 397 -11.38 9.84 27.16
CA LYS A 397 -11.45 9.17 28.47
C LYS A 397 -10.89 10.03 29.60
N GLY A 398 -10.54 11.29 29.34
CA GLY A 398 -9.95 12.18 30.34
C GLY A 398 -8.48 11.87 30.66
N GLN A 399 -7.81 11.04 29.86
CA GLN A 399 -6.38 10.75 30.05
C GLN A 399 -5.56 11.89 29.48
N VAL A 400 -4.73 12.49 30.35
CA VAL A 400 -3.81 13.57 29.99
C VAL A 400 -2.58 12.99 29.29
N SER A 401 -2.04 13.73 28.34
CA SER A 401 -0.73 13.46 27.73
C SER A 401 0.35 13.27 28.80
N ASP A 402 1.27 12.34 28.56
CA ASP A 402 2.46 12.17 29.40
C ASP A 402 3.65 13.00 28.92
N ASP A 403 3.42 13.85 27.91
CA ASP A 403 4.35 14.81 27.30
C ASP A 403 5.61 14.18 26.70
N LYS A 404 5.60 12.85 26.50
CA LYS A 404 6.70 12.12 25.89
C LYS A 404 6.49 12.00 24.38
N PRO A 405 7.43 12.49 23.56
CA PRO A 405 7.33 12.30 22.12
C PRO A 405 7.64 10.86 21.72
N GLY A 406 6.88 10.35 20.75
CA GLY A 406 7.09 9.03 20.20
C GLY A 406 5.85 8.41 19.58
N PHE A 407 6.02 7.19 19.09
CA PHE A 407 4.99 6.40 18.45
C PHE A 407 5.30 4.90 18.60
N ASN A 408 4.32 4.05 18.31
CA ASN A 408 4.46 2.60 18.29
C ASN A 408 4.37 2.09 16.84
N PRO A 409 5.47 1.79 16.15
CA PRO A 409 5.38 1.07 14.88
C PRO A 409 4.87 -0.36 15.11
N TYR A 410 4.31 -0.95 14.06
CA TYR A 410 3.95 -2.37 14.06
C TYR A 410 5.12 -3.24 13.58
N ARG A 411 5.13 -4.50 14.03
CA ARG A 411 6.05 -5.52 13.53
C ARG A 411 5.46 -6.19 12.30
N LYS A 412 6.33 -6.61 11.37
CA LYS A 412 5.94 -7.57 10.33
C LYS A 412 5.40 -8.85 10.94
N VAL A 413 4.36 -9.38 10.34
CA VAL A 413 3.66 -10.58 10.80
C VAL A 413 4.22 -11.78 10.04
N PRO A 414 4.73 -12.84 10.70
CA PRO A 414 5.14 -14.05 10.00
C PRO A 414 4.03 -14.57 9.06
N PRO A 415 4.36 -15.03 7.84
CA PRO A 415 5.70 -15.23 7.29
C PRO A 415 6.25 -14.02 6.52
N ASP A 416 5.88 -12.78 6.85
CA ASP A 416 6.33 -11.56 6.15
C ASP A 416 7.75 -11.11 6.55
N ASP A 417 8.73 -12.01 6.67
CA ASP A 417 10.10 -11.71 7.06
C ASP A 417 10.93 -11.00 5.97
N TYR A 418 11.86 -10.11 6.33
CA TYR A 418 12.74 -9.45 5.37
C TYR A 418 14.23 -9.66 5.69
N LYS A 419 14.86 -10.59 4.99
CA LYS A 419 16.22 -11.08 5.30
C LYS A 419 17.35 -10.10 5.00
N LEU A 420 17.10 -9.07 4.21
CA LEU A 420 18.12 -8.10 3.76
C LEU A 420 18.12 -6.82 4.62
N GLY A 421 17.43 -6.85 5.76
CA GLY A 421 17.22 -5.69 6.60
C GLY A 421 17.16 -6.05 8.08
N THR A 422 17.06 -5.03 8.92
CA THR A 422 16.86 -5.15 10.35
C THR A 422 16.24 -3.86 10.91
N ALA A 423 15.31 -4.00 11.84
CA ALA A 423 14.81 -2.87 12.62
C ALA A 423 15.76 -2.46 13.75
N TYR A 424 15.79 -1.17 14.06
CA TYR A 424 16.51 -0.60 15.20
C TYR A 424 15.59 0.31 16.01
N ARG A 425 15.53 0.08 17.31
CA ARG A 425 14.89 0.98 18.28
C ARG A 425 15.88 2.08 18.65
N LYS A 426 15.42 3.32 18.83
CA LYS A 426 16.28 4.51 19.05
C LYS A 426 17.31 4.77 17.94
N CYS A 427 17.13 4.13 16.78
CA CYS A 427 18.13 4.05 15.72
C CYS A 427 19.48 3.45 16.15
N THR A 428 19.54 2.67 17.23
CA THR A 428 20.78 2.04 17.74
C THR A 428 20.59 0.59 18.15
N ASP A 429 19.45 0.27 18.75
CA ASP A 429 19.23 -1.01 19.41
C ASP A 429 18.65 -2.00 18.40
N LYS A 430 19.48 -2.89 17.88
CA LYS A 430 19.09 -3.90 16.89
C LYS A 430 17.97 -4.81 17.42
N GLN A 431 16.94 -5.04 16.60
CA GLN A 431 15.80 -5.90 16.93
C GLN A 431 15.84 -7.22 16.15
N SER A 432 15.12 -8.23 16.65
CA SER A 432 14.98 -9.55 16.02
C SER A 432 13.76 -9.66 15.09
N PHE A 433 13.13 -8.52 14.78
CA PHE A 433 11.95 -8.41 13.93
C PHE A 433 12.14 -7.23 12.98
N ASP A 434 11.29 -7.17 11.97
CA ASP A 434 11.25 -6.09 10.99
C ASP A 434 10.03 -5.18 11.23
N LEU A 435 10.14 -3.90 10.86
CA LEU A 435 9.03 -2.94 10.94
C LEU A 435 8.02 -3.18 9.82
N ASP A 436 6.74 -3.01 10.13
CA ASP A 436 5.64 -3.16 9.17
C ASP A 436 5.50 -1.90 8.30
N MET A 437 6.11 -1.92 7.12
CA MET A 437 6.20 -0.76 6.23
C MET A 437 6.27 -1.16 4.74
N GLN A 438 6.11 -0.17 3.87
CA GLN A 438 6.35 -0.27 2.44
C GLN A 438 7.33 0.82 1.99
N ILE A 439 8.35 0.42 1.23
CA ILE A 439 9.32 1.30 0.59
C ILE A 439 9.13 1.19 -0.92
N VAL A 440 9.01 2.33 -1.59
CA VAL A 440 8.82 2.42 -3.04
C VAL A 440 9.95 3.23 -3.64
N GLU A 441 10.51 2.77 -4.75
CA GLU A 441 11.65 3.37 -5.43
C GLU A 441 11.35 3.60 -6.91
N TYR A 442 12.00 4.59 -7.50
CA TYR A 442 12.04 4.76 -8.95
C TYR A 442 13.12 3.84 -9.53
N ARG A 443 12.77 3.10 -10.59
CA ARG A 443 13.75 2.29 -11.34
C ARG A 443 14.82 3.14 -12.03
N SER A 444 14.45 4.33 -12.49
CA SER A 444 15.31 5.28 -13.20
C SER A 444 15.20 6.67 -12.59
N ASP A 445 16.24 7.49 -12.79
CA ASP A 445 16.26 8.90 -12.36
C ASP A 445 15.44 9.82 -13.27
N ASP A 446 14.88 9.28 -14.36
CA ASP A 446 14.14 10.06 -15.35
C ASP A 446 12.93 10.74 -14.71
N ARG A 447 13.05 12.06 -14.53
CA ARG A 447 11.99 12.95 -14.03
C ARG A 447 10.73 12.94 -14.91
N ASN A 448 10.78 12.34 -16.09
CA ASN A 448 9.68 12.26 -17.05
C ASN A 448 9.02 10.88 -17.10
N SER A 449 9.30 9.96 -16.16
CA SER A 449 8.60 8.68 -16.10
C SER A 449 7.14 8.86 -15.61
N ARG A 450 6.28 9.26 -16.55
CA ARG A 450 4.80 9.36 -16.57
C ARG A 450 4.11 10.37 -15.65
#